data_AF-A0AAN6JT10-F1
#
_entry.id   AF-A0AAN6JT10-F1
#
_cell.length_a   1.000
_cell.length_b   1.000
_cell.length_c   1.000
_cell.angle_alpha   90.00
_cell.angle_beta   90.00
_cell.angle_gamma   90.00
#
_symmetry.space_group_name_H-M   'P 1'
#
loop_
_entity.id
_entity.type
_entity.pdbx_description
1 polymer ?
#
loop_
_entity_poly.entity_id
_entity_poly.type
_entity_poly.pdbx_seq_one_letter_code
_entity_poly.pdbx_strand_id
1 'polypeptide(L)'
;MVTGTSNTQPLVPDVPGVLIQQPEQRQALRSHVAELCNLPPSHQRFVGAQPVSFDKTSLDVLRNEDYWVCEKSDGQRVLVLVTINPEEPVQEVFLIDRKNEFRFVPYLRFPSHQSGKWHTYCLFDGELVLDYDRQMGKHNLVLLLFDCIVLDGENLASRPLLKRYGRLQQFVHAPYEKHKARDEAFRRSQPFQIQVKKMELSYGVVDVLRNHIPNLKHGNDGLIFTCANDPYVFGTDKKILKWKPPSENSIDFRVRLRFPPDLEKDPEGGTPDFKAKPFFMLEQHMGSDYKQRAGRARDEYEFFDWMEMDDDEWEEFKQTGEQLDDRIVEVVWETTYPPESSPSLSSNGNGAPFLNGAGSSSNGPPRRRHPPRWKFKRIRDDKRDGNHHTIVRKILGSIEDGVEEDELIEAQASIKTAWKTAERAKKREAATASSTTTNMAGGAGGPHGGHERAVSRSHSSGHLAGNGAGQDGQGAGVEPVPEHPCPVKRPGPPPPLRLGSRGIPPMMKDVRRR
;
A
#
# COMPACT_ATOMS: atom_id res chain seq x y z
N MET A 1 1.08 -35.14 -13.08
CA MET A 1 1.80 -34.34 -12.07
C MET A 1 1.73 -32.90 -12.53
N VAL A 2 0.94 -32.07 -11.86
CA VAL A 2 0.68 -30.68 -12.26
C VAL A 2 1.85 -29.84 -11.74
N THR A 3 2.67 -29.35 -12.65
CA THR A 3 3.81 -28.46 -12.38
C THR A 3 3.30 -27.06 -12.05
N GLY A 4 3.83 -26.51 -10.96
CA GLY A 4 3.41 -25.25 -10.38
C GLY A 4 3.72 -24.04 -11.25
N THR A 5 2.66 -23.33 -11.63
CA THR A 5 2.69 -21.88 -11.82
C THR A 5 1.90 -21.30 -10.64
N SER A 6 2.57 -20.83 -9.59
CA SER A 6 1.89 -20.05 -8.54
C SER A 6 1.60 -18.64 -9.07
N ASN A 7 0.73 -18.58 -10.06
CA ASN A 7 0.10 -17.35 -10.55
C ASN A 7 -1.17 -17.12 -9.73
N THR A 8 -1.03 -17.06 -8.41
CA THR A 8 -2.16 -16.74 -7.52
C THR A 8 -2.23 -15.23 -7.40
N GLN A 9 -3.19 -14.61 -8.09
CA GLN A 9 -3.67 -13.29 -7.67
C GLN A 9 -3.89 -13.32 -6.15
N PRO A 10 -3.58 -12.22 -5.44
CA PRO A 10 -3.91 -12.16 -4.03
C PRO A 10 -5.41 -12.42 -3.85
N LEU A 11 -5.71 -13.46 -3.08
CA LEU A 11 -7.07 -13.92 -2.84
C LEU A 11 -7.70 -12.99 -1.79
N VAL A 12 -8.22 -11.85 -2.24
CA VAL A 12 -8.94 -10.91 -1.39
C VAL A 12 -10.36 -11.45 -1.14
N PRO A 13 -10.82 -11.60 0.11
CA PRO A 13 -12.16 -12.11 0.38
C PRO A 13 -13.25 -11.09 0.04
N ASP A 14 -14.39 -11.60 -0.43
CA ASP A 14 -15.64 -10.86 -0.41
C ASP A 14 -16.10 -10.59 1.03
N VAL A 15 -16.81 -9.48 1.24
CA VAL A 15 -17.39 -9.18 2.55
C VAL A 15 -18.59 -10.11 2.81
N PRO A 16 -18.54 -10.95 3.86
CA PRO A 16 -19.62 -11.88 4.17
C PRO A 16 -20.87 -11.16 4.70
N GLY A 17 -21.99 -11.89 4.71
CA GLY A 17 -23.26 -11.40 5.23
C GLY A 17 -24.25 -10.96 4.15
N VAL A 18 -25.45 -10.60 4.59
CA VAL A 18 -26.56 -10.19 3.72
C VAL A 18 -26.50 -8.69 3.48
N LEU A 19 -26.31 -8.29 2.23
CA LEU A 19 -26.28 -6.88 1.83
C LEU A 19 -27.63 -6.21 2.14
N ILE A 20 -27.59 -5.07 2.83
CA ILE A 20 -28.77 -4.25 3.09
C ILE A 20 -29.16 -3.53 1.79
N GLN A 21 -30.20 -4.03 1.12
CA GLN A 21 -30.66 -3.51 -0.16
C GLN A 21 -31.55 -2.27 -0.02
N GLN A 22 -32.33 -2.20 1.07
CA GLN A 22 -33.29 -1.13 1.30
C GLN A 22 -32.58 0.21 1.57
N PRO A 23 -32.82 1.25 0.77
CA PRO A 23 -32.15 2.54 0.92
C PRO A 23 -32.42 3.22 2.28
N GLU A 24 -33.65 3.13 2.79
CA GLU A 24 -34.05 3.72 4.07
C GLU A 24 -33.32 3.07 5.25
N GLN A 25 -33.23 1.74 5.26
CA GLN A 25 -32.49 1.01 6.29
C GLN A 25 -30.99 1.34 6.25
N ARG A 26 -30.38 1.41 5.05
CA ARG A 26 -28.98 1.85 4.91
C ARG A 26 -28.78 3.27 5.42
N GLN A 27 -29.70 4.17 5.10
CA GLN A 27 -29.66 5.56 5.53
C GLN A 27 -29.75 5.66 7.07
N ALA A 28 -30.64 4.90 7.69
CA ALA A 28 -30.75 4.82 9.15
C ALA A 28 -29.47 4.30 9.80
N LEU A 29 -28.87 3.23 9.26
CA LEU A 29 -27.59 2.69 9.74
C LEU A 29 -26.44 3.71 9.59
N ARG A 30 -26.39 4.46 8.48
CA ARG A 30 -25.40 5.54 8.30
C ARG A 30 -25.59 6.67 9.31
N SER A 31 -26.82 7.11 9.52
CA SER A 31 -27.14 8.12 10.54
C SER A 31 -26.79 7.63 11.95
N HIS A 32 -27.00 6.35 12.24
CA HIS A 32 -26.60 5.76 13.52
C HIS A 32 -25.08 5.72 13.69
N VAL A 33 -24.31 5.32 12.67
CA VAL A 33 -22.84 5.39 12.70
C VAL A 33 -22.36 6.83 12.90
N ALA A 34 -22.98 7.80 12.22
CA ALA A 34 -22.66 9.22 12.39
C ALA A 34 -22.92 9.70 13.82
N GLU A 35 -24.05 9.31 14.41
CA GLU A 35 -24.40 9.60 15.81
C GLU A 35 -23.36 9.02 16.78
N LEU A 36 -23.01 7.74 16.65
CA LEU A 36 -21.97 7.09 17.48
C LEU A 36 -20.61 7.81 17.36
N CYS A 37 -20.34 8.36 16.18
CA CYS A 37 -19.11 9.11 15.89
C CYS A 37 -19.17 10.60 16.28
N ASN A 38 -20.27 11.09 16.87
CA ASN A 38 -20.53 12.51 17.12
C ASN A 38 -20.42 13.40 15.86
N LEU A 39 -20.84 12.86 14.72
CA LEU A 39 -20.86 13.55 13.43
C LEU A 39 -22.29 14.07 13.12
N PRO A 40 -22.42 15.11 12.27
CA PRO A 40 -23.73 15.60 11.87
C PRO A 40 -24.60 14.49 11.27
N PRO A 41 -25.93 14.47 11.49
CA PRO A 41 -26.83 13.46 10.90
C PRO A 41 -26.80 13.41 9.37
N SER A 42 -26.40 14.52 8.72
CA SER A 42 -26.19 14.62 7.28
C SER A 42 -24.92 13.94 6.78
N HIS A 43 -24.05 13.43 7.67
CA HIS A 43 -22.84 12.73 7.30
C HIS A 43 -23.17 11.36 6.69
N GLN A 44 -22.92 11.21 5.39
CA GLN A 44 -23.20 9.98 4.63
C GLN A 44 -21.95 9.27 4.09
N ARG A 45 -20.77 9.79 4.42
CA ARG A 45 -19.50 9.25 3.94
C ARG A 45 -19.02 8.12 4.85
N PHE A 46 -18.18 7.25 4.30
CA PHE A 46 -17.48 6.23 5.08
C PHE A 46 -16.59 6.91 6.12
N VAL A 47 -16.71 6.50 7.39
CA VAL A 47 -16.02 7.15 8.51
C VAL A 47 -14.59 6.62 8.73
N GLY A 48 -14.23 5.46 8.19
CA GLY A 48 -12.92 4.84 8.46
C GLY A 48 -11.73 5.67 7.95
N ALA A 49 -10.68 5.79 8.77
CA ALA A 49 -9.48 6.59 8.55
C ALA A 49 -8.65 6.09 7.34
N GLN A 50 -8.35 6.93 6.35
CA GLN A 50 -7.64 6.53 5.13
C GLN A 50 -6.15 6.91 5.21
N PRO A 51 -5.23 5.95 5.05
CA PRO A 51 -3.79 6.21 5.12
C PRO A 51 -3.24 6.94 3.89
N VAL A 52 -2.24 7.79 4.12
CA VAL A 52 -1.42 8.43 3.08
C VAL A 52 -0.17 7.60 2.77
N SER A 53 0.41 7.79 1.58
CA SER A 53 1.62 7.07 1.18
C SER A 53 2.82 7.47 2.05
N PHE A 54 3.65 6.51 2.38
CA PHE A 54 4.94 6.72 3.04
C PHE A 54 5.99 7.13 2.00
N ASP A 55 6.73 8.19 2.32
CA ASP A 55 7.79 8.75 1.48
C ASP A 55 9.07 9.00 2.30
N LYS A 56 10.11 9.54 1.66
CA LYS A 56 11.37 9.88 2.33
C LYS A 56 11.19 10.83 3.53
N THR A 57 10.26 11.78 3.47
CA THR A 57 9.99 12.71 4.58
C THR A 57 9.32 12.02 5.77
N SER A 58 8.63 10.91 5.51
CA SER A 58 7.97 10.09 6.52
C SER A 58 8.97 9.47 7.50
N LEU A 59 10.22 9.20 7.08
CA LEU A 59 11.28 8.76 7.99
C LEU A 59 11.57 9.80 9.08
N ASP A 60 11.54 11.08 8.74
CA ASP A 60 11.72 12.17 9.72
C ASP A 60 10.51 12.28 10.65
N VAL A 61 9.30 12.03 10.14
CA VAL A 61 8.11 11.93 11.00
C VAL A 61 8.28 10.82 12.03
N LEU A 62 8.76 9.63 11.65
CA LEU A 62 9.00 8.53 12.58
C LEU A 62 10.08 8.84 13.63
N ARG A 63 11.07 9.68 13.30
CA ARG A 63 12.08 10.15 14.27
C ARG A 63 11.51 11.15 15.27
N ASN A 64 10.58 11.99 14.84
CA ASN A 64 10.03 13.07 15.64
C ASN A 64 8.78 12.68 16.45
N GLU A 65 8.02 11.67 16.00
CA GLU A 65 6.71 11.28 16.54
C GLU A 65 6.60 9.80 16.95
N ASP A 66 5.70 9.52 17.90
CA ASP A 66 5.53 8.17 18.45
C ASP A 66 4.61 7.40 17.51
N TYR A 67 5.16 6.46 16.75
CA TYR A 67 4.40 5.60 15.84
C TYR A 67 4.46 4.15 16.29
N TRP A 68 3.39 3.42 15.98
CA TRP A 68 3.35 1.97 15.94
C TRP A 68 3.43 1.48 14.51
N VAL A 69 3.83 0.23 14.33
CA VAL A 69 3.94 -0.42 13.03
C VAL A 69 3.33 -1.82 13.08
N CYS A 70 2.63 -2.19 12.02
CA CYS A 70 2.20 -3.56 11.75
C CYS A 70 2.35 -3.88 10.27
N GLU A 71 2.27 -5.16 9.94
CA GLU A 71 2.19 -5.63 8.56
C GLU A 71 0.94 -5.03 7.88
N LYS A 72 1.00 -4.72 6.59
CA LYS A 72 -0.17 -4.32 5.80
C LYS A 72 -0.77 -5.56 5.13
N SER A 73 -1.95 -5.98 5.59
CA SER A 73 -2.58 -7.18 5.06
C SER A 73 -3.12 -6.89 3.67
N ASP A 74 -3.09 -7.90 2.80
CA ASP A 74 -3.75 -7.86 1.51
C ASP A 74 -5.17 -8.42 1.66
N GLY A 75 -6.07 -7.59 2.20
CA GLY A 75 -7.42 -7.98 2.58
C GLY A 75 -8.49 -6.95 2.24
N GLN A 76 -9.73 -7.30 2.59
CA GLN A 76 -10.88 -6.42 2.42
C GLN A 76 -11.14 -5.66 3.72
N ARG A 77 -10.78 -4.37 3.74
CA ARG A 77 -11.05 -3.49 4.88
C ARG A 77 -12.55 -3.34 5.13
N VAL A 78 -12.94 -3.45 6.40
CA VAL A 78 -14.32 -3.28 6.88
C VAL A 78 -14.34 -2.56 8.23
N LEU A 79 -15.38 -1.77 8.48
CA LEU A 79 -15.77 -1.43 9.85
C LEU A 79 -16.75 -2.48 10.37
N VAL A 80 -16.75 -2.71 11.68
CA VAL A 80 -17.67 -3.61 12.37
C VAL A 80 -18.58 -2.76 13.24
N LEU A 81 -19.85 -2.66 12.86
CA LEU A 81 -20.89 -2.03 13.68
C LEU A 81 -21.58 -3.11 14.50
N VAL A 82 -21.60 -2.94 15.81
CA VAL A 82 -22.39 -3.75 16.74
C VAL A 82 -23.51 -2.87 17.27
N THR A 83 -24.76 -3.29 17.09
CA THR A 83 -25.93 -2.54 17.57
C THR A 83 -27.00 -3.50 18.11
N ILE A 84 -28.15 -2.96 18.52
CA ILE A 84 -29.29 -3.73 19.01
C ILE A 84 -30.41 -3.56 17.99
N ASN A 85 -31.09 -4.66 17.65
CA ASN A 85 -32.30 -4.57 16.87
C ASN A 85 -33.40 -3.83 17.68
N PRO A 86 -34.07 -2.82 17.10
CA PRO A 86 -35.07 -2.03 17.82
C PRO A 86 -36.37 -2.80 18.09
N GLU A 87 -36.68 -3.82 17.29
CA GLU A 87 -37.90 -4.64 17.39
C GLU A 87 -37.68 -5.84 18.34
N GLU A 88 -36.52 -6.48 18.23
CA GLU A 88 -36.11 -7.58 19.11
C GLU A 88 -34.82 -7.18 19.85
N PRO A 89 -34.73 -7.26 21.19
CA PRO A 89 -33.55 -6.79 21.94
C PRO A 89 -32.35 -7.76 21.84
N VAL A 90 -31.96 -8.09 20.61
CA VAL A 90 -30.83 -8.94 20.25
C VAL A 90 -29.73 -8.11 19.61
N GLN A 91 -28.49 -8.47 19.91
CA GLN A 91 -27.34 -7.83 19.28
C GLN A 91 -27.28 -8.23 17.79
N GLU A 92 -27.13 -7.23 16.95
CA GLU A 92 -26.87 -7.35 15.52
C GLU A 92 -25.48 -6.84 15.19
N VAL A 93 -24.84 -7.49 14.20
CA VAL A 93 -23.51 -7.10 13.72
C VAL A 93 -23.57 -6.85 12.22
N PHE A 94 -23.04 -5.71 11.81
CA PHE A 94 -22.92 -5.32 10.42
C PHE A 94 -21.46 -5.08 10.07
N LEU A 95 -21.06 -5.54 8.88
CA LEU A 95 -19.79 -5.16 8.26
C LEU A 95 -20.04 -4.03 7.26
N ILE A 96 -19.18 -3.01 7.32
CA ILE A 96 -19.28 -1.82 6.48
C ILE A 96 -18.04 -1.74 5.60
N ASP A 97 -18.21 -1.85 4.29
CA ASP A 97 -17.09 -1.76 3.35
C ASP A 97 -16.70 -0.31 3.03
N ARG A 98 -15.64 -0.13 2.22
CA ARG A 98 -15.17 1.20 1.79
C ARG A 98 -16.18 1.96 0.92
N LYS A 99 -17.15 1.28 0.31
CA LYS A 99 -18.24 1.90 -0.47
C LYS A 99 -19.38 2.37 0.45
N ASN A 100 -19.23 2.20 1.77
CA ASN A 100 -20.24 2.51 2.77
C ASN A 100 -21.51 1.67 2.57
N GLU A 101 -21.34 0.41 2.13
CA GLU A 101 -22.37 -0.61 2.07
C GLU A 101 -22.37 -1.47 3.34
N PHE A 102 -23.57 -1.82 3.82
CA PHE A 102 -23.76 -2.55 5.07
C PHE A 102 -24.16 -3.98 4.78
N ARG A 103 -23.53 -4.94 5.44
CA ARG A 103 -23.87 -6.37 5.36
C ARG A 103 -24.14 -6.91 6.75
N PHE A 104 -25.35 -7.41 6.96
CA PHE A 104 -25.74 -8.06 8.21
C PHE A 104 -25.07 -9.43 8.31
N VAL A 105 -24.38 -9.71 9.40
CA VAL A 105 -23.70 -10.98 9.64
C VAL A 105 -24.48 -11.79 10.68
N PRO A 106 -25.25 -12.81 10.27
CA PRO A 106 -26.01 -13.61 11.21
C PRO A 106 -25.09 -14.40 12.15
N TYR A 107 -25.57 -14.65 13.37
CA TYR A 107 -24.90 -15.42 14.44
C TYR A 107 -23.60 -14.85 15.01
N LEU A 108 -22.99 -13.86 14.36
CA LEU A 108 -21.83 -13.16 14.90
C LEU A 108 -22.25 -12.32 16.10
N ARG A 109 -21.57 -12.52 17.24
CA ARG A 109 -21.89 -11.84 18.50
C ARG A 109 -20.62 -11.51 19.28
N PHE A 110 -20.64 -10.37 19.97
CA PHE A 110 -19.54 -9.87 20.81
C PHE A 110 -19.97 -9.83 22.28
N PRO A 111 -19.47 -10.76 23.13
CA PRO A 111 -19.73 -10.72 24.56
C PRO A 111 -18.99 -9.54 25.20
N SER A 112 -19.62 -8.92 26.20
CA SER A 112 -19.03 -7.79 26.92
C SER A 112 -18.01 -8.25 27.95
N HIS A 113 -17.07 -7.37 28.26
CA HIS A 113 -16.25 -7.46 29.47
C HIS A 113 -17.10 -7.46 30.76
N GLN A 114 -18.31 -6.87 30.72
CA GLN A 114 -19.27 -6.98 31.81
C GLN A 114 -19.89 -8.38 31.82
N SER A 115 -19.79 -9.06 32.96
CA SER A 115 -20.23 -10.44 33.11
C SER A 115 -21.68 -10.65 32.69
N GLY A 116 -21.92 -11.62 31.81
CA GLY A 116 -23.27 -12.01 31.35
C GLY A 116 -23.93 -11.04 30.38
N LYS A 117 -23.22 -10.01 29.90
CA LYS A 117 -23.77 -9.03 28.94
C LYS A 117 -23.16 -9.19 27.55
N TRP A 118 -23.87 -8.67 26.58
CA TRP A 118 -23.42 -8.49 25.20
C TRP A 118 -23.01 -7.04 24.98
N HIS A 119 -22.01 -6.80 24.13
CA HIS A 119 -21.68 -5.45 23.69
C HIS A 119 -22.85 -4.85 22.91
N THR A 120 -22.96 -3.52 22.94
CA THR A 120 -23.98 -2.78 22.20
C THR A 120 -23.34 -1.52 21.64
N TYR A 121 -23.85 -0.92 20.57
CA TYR A 121 -23.39 0.39 20.10
C TYR A 121 -21.85 0.52 19.99
N CYS A 122 -21.20 -0.42 19.32
CA CYS A 122 -19.75 -0.41 19.11
C CYS A 122 -19.41 -0.18 17.64
N LEU A 123 -18.24 0.40 17.40
CA LEU A 123 -17.66 0.57 16.06
C LEU A 123 -16.17 0.23 16.12
N PHE A 124 -15.78 -0.81 15.38
CA PHE A 124 -14.39 -1.27 15.27
C PHE A 124 -13.88 -1.12 13.84
N ASP A 125 -12.57 -0.93 13.69
CA ASP A 125 -11.89 -0.91 12.38
C ASP A 125 -11.09 -2.20 12.22
N GLY A 126 -11.21 -2.82 11.06
CA GLY A 126 -10.61 -4.13 10.80
C GLY A 126 -10.46 -4.47 9.32
N GLU A 127 -9.90 -5.65 9.08
CA GLU A 127 -9.59 -6.16 7.76
C GLU A 127 -9.92 -7.65 7.69
N LEU A 128 -10.64 -8.04 6.64
CA LEU A 128 -10.91 -9.44 6.34
C LEU A 128 -9.80 -10.01 5.47
N VAL A 129 -9.24 -11.14 5.89
CA VAL A 129 -8.18 -11.87 5.19
C VAL A 129 -8.52 -13.35 5.06
N LEU A 130 -7.89 -14.02 4.10
CA LEU A 130 -8.00 -15.47 3.91
C LEU A 130 -6.71 -16.17 4.34
N ASP A 131 -6.70 -16.67 5.56
CA ASP A 131 -5.59 -17.45 6.11
C ASP A 131 -5.53 -18.84 5.47
N TYR A 132 -4.45 -19.13 4.76
CA TYR A 132 -4.17 -20.46 4.23
C TYR A 132 -3.62 -21.38 5.33
N ASP A 133 -4.42 -22.39 5.68
CA ASP A 133 -4.00 -23.47 6.56
C ASP A 133 -3.29 -24.56 5.75
N ARG A 134 -1.96 -24.60 5.85
CA ARG A 134 -1.12 -25.60 5.15
C ARG A 134 -1.39 -27.04 5.59
N GLN A 135 -1.87 -27.27 6.81
CA GLN A 135 -2.15 -28.62 7.31
C GLN A 135 -3.45 -29.16 6.74
N MET A 136 -4.47 -28.30 6.62
CA MET A 136 -5.79 -28.67 6.10
C MET A 136 -5.95 -28.40 4.59
N GLY A 137 -5.01 -27.68 3.96
CA GLY A 137 -5.08 -27.31 2.54
C GLY A 137 -6.26 -26.39 2.20
N LYS A 138 -6.69 -25.54 3.14
CA LYS A 138 -7.89 -24.69 2.99
C LYS A 138 -7.66 -23.25 3.44
N HIS A 139 -8.38 -22.31 2.83
CA HIS A 139 -8.44 -20.94 3.30
C HIS A 139 -9.52 -20.79 4.39
N ASN A 140 -9.20 -20.06 5.44
CA ASN A 140 -10.13 -19.68 6.50
C ASN A 140 -10.30 -18.16 6.51
N LEU A 141 -11.55 -17.70 6.60
CA LEU A 141 -11.83 -16.28 6.74
C LEU A 141 -11.47 -15.82 8.16
N VAL A 142 -10.72 -14.72 8.25
CA VAL A 142 -10.28 -14.11 9.51
C VAL A 142 -10.55 -12.61 9.46
N LEU A 143 -11.15 -12.08 10.53
CA LEU A 143 -11.29 -10.65 10.77
C LEU A 143 -10.18 -10.19 11.72
N LEU A 144 -9.26 -9.38 11.18
CA LEU A 144 -8.19 -8.72 11.91
C LEU A 144 -8.67 -7.35 12.40
N LEU A 145 -8.98 -7.21 13.68
CA LEU A 145 -9.32 -5.93 14.29
C LEU A 145 -8.05 -5.16 14.65
N PHE A 146 -8.00 -3.86 14.36
CA PHE A 146 -6.81 -3.04 14.64
C PHE A 146 -7.11 -1.69 15.31
N ASP A 147 -8.37 -1.25 15.37
CA ASP A 147 -8.76 -0.05 16.14
C ASP A 147 -10.18 -0.17 16.72
N CYS A 148 -10.44 0.55 17.81
CA CYS A 148 -11.75 0.64 18.46
C CYS A 148 -12.18 2.11 18.56
N ILE A 149 -13.15 2.48 17.72
CA ILE A 149 -13.62 3.86 17.55
C ILE A 149 -14.70 4.16 18.60
N VAL A 150 -15.64 3.24 18.79
CA VAL A 150 -16.74 3.36 19.77
C VAL A 150 -16.89 2.04 20.51
N LEU A 151 -17.08 2.10 21.84
CA LEU A 151 -17.30 0.95 22.70
C LEU A 151 -18.49 1.21 23.63
N ASP A 152 -19.55 0.41 23.53
CA ASP A 152 -20.74 0.53 24.38
C ASP A 152 -21.34 1.95 24.43
N GLY A 153 -21.37 2.62 23.28
CA GLY A 153 -21.85 4.00 23.13
C GLY A 153 -20.82 5.08 23.52
N GLU A 154 -19.69 4.72 24.14
CA GLU A 154 -18.60 5.66 24.41
C GLU A 154 -17.76 5.87 23.15
N ASN A 155 -17.76 7.10 22.62
CA ASN A 155 -16.90 7.47 21.50
C ASN A 155 -15.46 7.69 21.99
N LEU A 156 -14.55 6.83 21.51
CA LEU A 156 -13.13 6.82 21.86
C LEU A 156 -12.25 7.52 20.83
N ALA A 157 -12.82 8.10 19.76
CA ALA A 157 -12.05 8.71 18.67
C ALA A 157 -11.10 9.81 19.15
N SER A 158 -11.47 10.58 20.19
CA SER A 158 -10.59 11.62 20.77
C SER A 158 -9.43 11.06 21.61
N ARG A 159 -9.42 9.76 21.90
CA ARG A 159 -8.40 9.11 22.73
C ARG A 159 -7.21 8.68 21.87
N PRO A 160 -5.99 8.62 22.44
CA PRO A 160 -4.81 8.05 21.76
C PRO A 160 -5.01 6.59 21.33
N LEU A 161 -4.32 6.16 20.28
CA LEU A 161 -4.36 4.79 19.77
C LEU A 161 -4.09 3.75 20.87
N LEU A 162 -3.11 4.00 21.75
CA LEU A 162 -2.80 3.08 22.86
C LEU A 162 -4.03 2.77 23.72
N LYS A 163 -4.90 3.77 23.98
CA LYS A 163 -6.12 3.58 24.76
C LYS A 163 -7.18 2.83 23.95
N ARG A 164 -7.39 3.21 22.68
CA ARG A 164 -8.36 2.55 21.79
C ARG A 164 -8.01 1.08 21.55
N TYR A 165 -6.76 0.79 21.22
CA TYR A 165 -6.23 -0.55 21.05
C TYR A 165 -6.26 -1.37 22.36
N GLY A 166 -5.94 -0.75 23.50
CA GLY A 166 -6.07 -1.41 24.81
C GLY A 166 -7.51 -1.81 25.13
N ARG A 167 -8.50 -0.95 24.82
CA ARG A 167 -9.93 -1.26 24.96
C ARG A 167 -10.36 -2.39 24.04
N LEU A 168 -9.90 -2.38 22.78
CA LEU A 168 -10.14 -3.46 21.82
C LEU A 168 -9.64 -4.81 22.36
N GLN A 169 -8.40 -4.86 22.85
CA GLN A 169 -7.81 -6.10 23.36
C GLN A 169 -8.49 -6.60 24.63
N GLN A 170 -8.62 -5.73 25.63
CA GLN A 170 -9.05 -6.13 26.98
C GLN A 170 -10.55 -6.28 27.10
N PHE A 171 -11.33 -5.45 26.41
CA PHE A 171 -12.77 -5.40 26.61
C PHE A 171 -13.58 -6.01 25.49
N VAL A 172 -13.00 -6.22 24.30
CA VAL A 172 -13.70 -6.87 23.18
C VAL A 172 -13.11 -8.26 22.90
N HIS A 173 -11.83 -8.33 22.57
CA HIS A 173 -11.20 -9.58 22.13
C HIS A 173 -11.05 -10.60 23.27
N ALA A 174 -10.54 -10.20 24.44
CA ALA A 174 -10.37 -11.14 25.56
C ALA A 174 -11.70 -11.76 26.04
N PRO A 175 -12.81 -10.99 26.19
CA PRO A 175 -14.12 -11.57 26.49
C PRO A 175 -14.63 -12.49 25.38
N TYR A 176 -14.44 -12.13 24.10
CA TYR A 176 -14.80 -12.97 22.97
C TYR A 176 -14.09 -14.33 23.02
N GLU A 177 -12.77 -14.34 23.18
CA GLU A 177 -11.99 -15.58 23.29
C GLU A 177 -12.40 -16.42 24.50
N LYS A 178 -12.63 -15.76 25.65
CA LYS A 178 -13.07 -16.44 26.88
C LYS A 178 -14.45 -17.10 26.71
N HIS A 179 -15.38 -16.44 26.01
CA HIS A 179 -16.70 -17.00 25.74
C HIS A 179 -16.62 -18.14 24.72
N LYS A 180 -15.88 -17.94 23.62
CA LYS A 180 -15.62 -18.95 22.59
C LYS A 180 -14.97 -20.22 23.14
N ALA A 181 -14.10 -20.11 24.15
CA ALA A 181 -13.48 -21.25 24.80
C ALA A 181 -14.42 -22.02 25.76
N ARG A 182 -15.47 -21.37 26.27
CA ARG A 182 -16.42 -21.94 27.24
C ARG A 182 -17.67 -22.51 26.60
N ASP A 183 -18.11 -21.93 25.49
CA ASP A 183 -19.34 -22.31 24.80
C ASP A 183 -19.01 -22.87 23.41
N GLU A 184 -19.15 -24.18 23.28
CA GLU A 184 -18.89 -24.88 22.01
C GLU A 184 -19.94 -24.55 20.94
N ALA A 185 -21.20 -24.34 21.32
CA ALA A 185 -22.25 -23.98 20.37
C ALA A 185 -21.99 -22.60 19.79
N PHE A 186 -21.61 -21.63 20.64
CA PHE A 186 -21.14 -20.31 20.21
C PHE A 186 -19.95 -20.42 19.27
N ARG A 187 -18.93 -21.21 19.62
CA ARG A 187 -17.73 -21.39 18.79
C ARG A 187 -18.04 -21.93 17.40
N ARG A 188 -18.96 -22.89 17.30
CA ARG A 188 -19.36 -23.50 16.02
C ARG A 188 -20.25 -22.58 15.18
N SER A 189 -20.95 -21.62 15.78
CA SER A 189 -21.80 -20.69 15.05
C SER A 189 -21.07 -19.48 14.47
N GLN A 190 -19.79 -19.26 14.84
CA GLN A 190 -19.04 -18.11 14.35
C GLN A 190 -18.75 -18.22 12.84
N PRO A 191 -19.06 -17.19 12.05
CA PRO A 191 -18.90 -17.24 10.60
C PRO A 191 -17.44 -17.19 10.15
N PHE A 192 -16.55 -16.64 10.97
CA PHE A 192 -15.12 -16.50 10.71
C PHE A 192 -14.36 -16.34 12.02
N GLN A 193 -13.03 -16.47 11.98
CA GLN A 193 -12.19 -16.22 13.15
C GLN A 193 -12.01 -14.73 13.37
N ILE A 194 -11.85 -14.32 14.63
CA ILE A 194 -11.54 -12.94 14.99
C ILE A 194 -10.18 -12.94 15.67
N GLN A 195 -9.32 -12.01 15.26
CA GLN A 195 -8.02 -11.77 15.87
C GLN A 195 -7.81 -10.27 16.03
N VAL A 196 -6.91 -9.87 16.94
CA VAL A 196 -6.42 -8.49 17.01
C VAL A 196 -5.06 -8.41 16.37
N LYS A 197 -4.90 -7.47 15.45
CA LYS A 197 -3.67 -7.27 14.69
C LYS A 197 -2.53 -6.87 15.63
N LYS A 198 -1.42 -7.62 15.59
CA LYS A 198 -0.25 -7.35 16.44
C LYS A 198 0.44 -6.06 15.99
N MET A 199 0.57 -5.11 16.92
CA MET A 199 1.26 -3.84 16.74
C MET A 199 2.61 -3.87 17.44
N GLU A 200 3.65 -3.33 16.80
CA GLU A 200 4.96 -3.07 17.38
C GLU A 200 5.23 -1.57 17.46
N LEU A 201 6.21 -1.15 18.25
CA LEU A 201 6.72 0.23 18.16
C LEU A 201 7.39 0.45 16.80
N SER A 202 7.41 1.67 16.27
CA SER A 202 7.94 1.94 14.92
C SER A 202 9.38 1.47 14.71
N TYR A 203 10.24 1.54 15.73
CA TYR A 203 11.60 0.99 15.68
C TYR A 203 11.67 -0.54 15.81
N GLY A 204 10.54 -1.23 15.91
CA GLY A 204 10.39 -2.68 15.81
C GLY A 204 10.16 -3.16 14.37
N VAL A 205 10.29 -2.27 13.36
CA VAL A 205 10.07 -2.59 11.95
C VAL A 205 10.79 -3.85 11.46
N VAL A 206 12.04 -4.05 11.89
CA VAL A 206 12.82 -5.26 11.53
C VAL A 206 12.19 -6.53 12.08
N ASP A 207 11.60 -6.49 13.27
CA ASP A 207 10.90 -7.63 13.86
C ASP A 207 9.63 -7.95 13.06
N VAL A 208 8.89 -6.92 12.64
CA VAL A 208 7.74 -7.10 11.75
C VAL A 208 8.15 -7.74 10.43
N LEU A 209 9.17 -7.18 9.75
CA LEU A 209 9.65 -7.66 8.45
C LEU A 209 10.22 -9.09 8.52
N ARG A 210 11.04 -9.40 9.53
CA ARG A 210 11.80 -10.66 9.58
C ARG A 210 11.13 -11.76 10.38
N ASN A 211 10.24 -11.43 11.32
CA ASN A 211 9.64 -12.42 12.22
C ASN A 211 8.11 -12.46 12.15
N HIS A 212 7.41 -11.37 11.82
CA HIS A 212 5.95 -11.42 11.70
C HIS A 212 5.51 -11.83 10.30
N ILE A 213 5.94 -11.08 9.28
CA ILE A 213 5.52 -11.28 7.88
C ILE A 213 5.77 -12.72 7.39
N PRO A 214 6.94 -13.35 7.63
CA PRO A 214 7.19 -14.72 7.16
C PRO A 214 6.28 -15.79 7.79
N ASN A 215 5.66 -15.47 8.93
CA ASN A 215 4.77 -16.37 9.67
C ASN A 215 3.27 -16.08 9.40
N LEU A 216 2.95 -15.10 8.55
CA LEU A 216 1.58 -14.83 8.15
C LEU A 216 1.02 -15.97 7.30
N LYS A 217 -0.29 -16.18 7.43
CA LYS A 217 -1.05 -17.16 6.66
C LYS A 217 -1.82 -16.52 5.50
N HIS A 218 -1.78 -15.19 5.40
CA HIS A 218 -2.41 -14.39 4.36
C HIS A 218 -1.36 -13.54 3.64
N GLY A 219 -1.75 -12.92 2.53
CA GLY A 219 -0.90 -12.00 1.78
C GLY A 219 -0.60 -10.72 2.55
N ASN A 220 0.58 -10.16 2.31
CA ASN A 220 1.05 -8.88 2.83
C ASN A 220 1.62 -8.08 1.66
N ASP A 221 1.39 -6.77 1.64
CA ASP A 221 1.85 -5.86 0.58
C ASP A 221 2.54 -4.61 1.13
N GLY A 222 3.16 -4.73 2.31
CA GLY A 222 3.92 -3.65 2.96
C GLY A 222 3.65 -3.50 4.46
N LEU A 223 3.67 -2.26 4.95
CA LEU A 223 3.53 -1.92 6.37
C LEU A 223 2.55 -0.77 6.58
N ILE A 224 1.90 -0.73 7.74
CA ILE A 224 1.11 0.40 8.21
C ILE A 224 1.76 0.99 9.45
N PHE A 225 2.06 2.28 9.40
CA PHE A 225 2.49 3.07 10.55
C PHE A 225 1.34 3.95 11.04
N THR A 226 0.99 3.84 12.32
CA THR A 226 -0.10 4.62 12.93
C THR A 226 0.45 5.42 14.09
N CYS A 227 0.16 6.73 14.13
CA CYS A 227 0.56 7.57 15.25
C CYS A 227 -0.07 7.06 16.56
N ALA A 228 0.76 6.86 17.58
CA ALA A 228 0.36 6.25 18.84
C ALA A 228 -0.45 7.22 19.73
N ASN A 229 -0.20 8.53 19.57
CA ASN A 229 -0.71 9.57 20.47
C ASN A 229 -1.93 10.32 19.93
N ASP A 230 -2.17 10.25 18.62
CA ASP A 230 -3.20 11.09 17.99
C ASP A 230 -4.62 10.49 18.09
N PRO A 231 -5.65 11.37 18.08
CA PRO A 231 -7.04 10.96 17.88
C PRO A 231 -7.25 10.18 16.59
N TYR A 232 -8.31 9.39 16.54
CA TYR A 232 -8.80 8.79 15.30
C TYR A 232 -9.39 9.88 14.40
N VAL A 233 -8.90 9.98 13.16
CA VAL A 233 -9.40 10.95 12.18
C VAL A 233 -10.33 10.26 11.19
N PHE A 234 -11.57 10.76 11.07
CA PHE A 234 -12.51 10.27 10.06
C PHE A 234 -12.12 10.78 8.67
N GLY A 235 -11.99 9.87 7.70
CA GLY A 235 -11.50 10.18 6.35
C GLY A 235 -9.97 10.20 6.26
N THR A 236 -9.37 11.01 5.39
CA THR A 236 -7.91 10.98 5.17
C THR A 236 -7.15 11.42 6.42
N ASP A 237 -6.27 10.54 6.91
CA ASP A 237 -5.40 10.80 8.04
C ASP A 237 -3.93 10.85 7.58
N LYS A 238 -3.30 12.01 7.77
CA LYS A 238 -1.89 12.22 7.43
C LYS A 238 -0.93 11.53 8.41
N LYS A 239 -1.45 11.00 9.52
CA LYS A 239 -0.72 10.33 10.60
C LYS A 239 -0.89 8.81 10.57
N ILE A 240 -1.54 8.29 9.53
CA ILE A 240 -1.51 6.87 9.19
C ILE A 240 -0.81 6.74 7.85
N LEU A 241 0.37 6.13 7.87
CA LEU A 241 1.26 6.03 6.73
C LEU A 241 1.26 4.58 6.23
N LYS A 242 1.02 4.40 4.94
CA LYS A 242 1.15 3.09 4.27
C LYS A 242 2.48 3.06 3.53
N TRP A 243 3.36 2.19 3.96
CA TRP A 243 4.61 1.91 3.27
C TRP A 243 4.42 0.67 2.41
N LYS A 244 4.96 0.74 1.19
CA LYS A 244 5.11 -0.38 0.27
C LYS A 244 6.53 -0.32 -0.28
N PRO A 245 7.20 -1.47 -0.49
CA PRO A 245 8.45 -1.46 -1.23
C PRO A 245 8.24 -0.77 -2.59
N PRO A 246 9.08 0.21 -2.97
CA PRO A 246 9.00 0.84 -4.28
C PRO A 246 9.00 -0.18 -5.42
N SER A 247 9.77 -1.25 -5.26
CA SER A 247 9.85 -2.39 -6.17
C SER A 247 8.57 -3.23 -6.29
N GLU A 248 7.61 -3.08 -5.38
CA GLU A 248 6.29 -3.72 -5.47
C GLU A 248 5.21 -2.84 -6.10
N ASN A 249 5.50 -1.55 -6.34
CA ASN A 249 4.59 -0.68 -7.06
C ASN A 249 4.56 -1.06 -8.53
N SER A 250 3.44 -1.63 -8.96
CA SER A 250 3.24 -2.03 -10.33
C SER A 250 2.47 -1.01 -11.16
N ILE A 251 2.72 -1.03 -12.46
CA ILE A 251 2.00 -0.24 -13.46
C ILE A 251 1.51 -1.20 -14.54
N ASP A 252 0.28 -1.03 -14.99
CA ASP A 252 -0.23 -1.77 -16.13
C ASP A 252 0.02 -0.99 -17.43
N PHE A 253 0.72 -1.60 -18.38
CA PHE A 253 0.96 -1.04 -19.71
C PHE A 253 0.45 -1.97 -20.79
N ARG A 254 0.23 -1.45 -22.00
CA ARG A 254 0.15 -2.32 -23.18
C ARG A 254 1.56 -2.68 -23.63
N VAL A 255 1.84 -3.96 -23.82
CA VAL A 255 3.12 -4.41 -24.36
C VAL A 255 3.02 -4.61 -25.87
N ARG A 256 4.04 -4.16 -26.61
CA ARG A 256 4.24 -4.46 -28.02
C ARG A 256 5.60 -5.03 -28.31
N LEU A 257 5.62 -6.15 -29.02
CA LEU A 257 6.84 -6.85 -29.39
C LEU A 257 7.46 -6.17 -30.61
N ARG A 258 8.78 -5.99 -30.57
CA ARG A 258 9.59 -5.46 -31.66
C ARG A 258 10.70 -6.47 -31.95
N PHE A 259 10.48 -7.29 -32.97
CA PHE A 259 11.44 -8.31 -33.38
C PHE A 259 12.62 -7.68 -34.12
N PRO A 260 13.86 -8.14 -33.89
CA PRO A 260 15.01 -7.72 -34.68
C PRO A 260 14.87 -8.18 -36.14
N PRO A 261 15.58 -7.54 -37.09
CA PRO A 261 15.56 -7.97 -38.48
C PRO A 261 16.30 -9.29 -38.70
N ASP A 262 15.79 -10.11 -39.61
CA ASP A 262 16.44 -11.31 -40.15
C ASP A 262 17.42 -10.91 -41.26
N LEU A 263 18.64 -10.54 -40.87
CA LEU A 263 19.67 -10.08 -41.81
C LEU A 263 20.18 -11.18 -42.75
N GLU A 264 19.91 -12.46 -42.46
CA GLU A 264 20.25 -13.58 -43.35
C GLU A 264 19.26 -13.67 -44.51
N LYS A 265 17.96 -13.45 -44.25
CA LYS A 265 16.93 -13.45 -45.30
C LYS A 265 16.83 -12.12 -46.04
N ASP A 266 17.06 -11.02 -45.33
CA ASP A 266 16.89 -9.67 -45.85
C ASP A 266 17.99 -8.74 -45.32
N PRO A 267 19.09 -8.56 -46.08
CA PRO A 267 20.18 -7.66 -45.69
C PRO A 267 19.77 -6.19 -45.52
N GLU A 268 18.62 -5.76 -46.08
CA GLU A 268 18.10 -4.40 -45.91
C GLU A 268 17.33 -4.23 -44.58
N GLY A 269 17.03 -5.34 -43.90
CA GLY A 269 16.46 -5.35 -42.55
C GLY A 269 14.97 -5.04 -42.47
N GLY A 270 14.23 -5.19 -43.57
CA GLY A 270 12.77 -5.01 -43.59
C GLY A 270 11.99 -6.20 -43.05
N THR A 271 12.60 -7.39 -43.03
CA THR A 271 11.96 -8.64 -42.60
C THR A 271 12.27 -8.95 -41.13
N PRO A 272 11.28 -9.08 -40.23
CA PRO A 272 11.51 -9.45 -38.83
C PRO A 272 11.88 -10.93 -38.64
N ASP A 273 12.82 -11.21 -37.72
CA ASP A 273 13.09 -12.55 -37.21
C ASP A 273 12.18 -12.86 -36.02
N PHE A 274 11.08 -13.58 -36.28
CA PHE A 274 10.14 -14.02 -35.25
C PHE A 274 10.67 -15.14 -34.35
N LYS A 275 11.84 -15.72 -34.64
CA LYS A 275 12.49 -16.72 -33.77
C LYS A 275 13.41 -16.08 -32.75
N ALA A 276 13.98 -14.92 -33.07
CA ALA A 276 14.76 -14.14 -32.14
C ALA A 276 13.89 -13.56 -31.02
N LYS A 277 14.53 -13.28 -29.88
CA LYS A 277 13.89 -12.59 -28.77
C LYS A 277 13.56 -11.14 -29.18
N PRO A 278 12.31 -10.68 -29.01
CA PRO A 278 11.94 -9.31 -29.33
C PRO A 278 12.41 -8.33 -28.26
N PHE A 279 12.40 -7.04 -28.59
CA PHE A 279 12.35 -5.97 -27.61
C PHE A 279 10.90 -5.77 -27.15
N PHE A 280 10.70 -5.57 -25.85
CA PHE A 280 9.36 -5.46 -25.25
C PHE A 280 9.05 -3.98 -24.99
N MET A 281 8.29 -3.38 -25.90
CA MET A 281 7.91 -1.97 -25.83
C MET A 281 6.70 -1.78 -24.92
N LEU A 282 6.80 -0.92 -23.90
CA LEU A 282 5.68 -0.54 -23.06
C LEU A 282 5.03 0.73 -23.61
N GLU A 283 3.71 0.69 -23.75
CA GLU A 283 2.88 1.83 -24.17
C GLU A 283 1.87 2.19 -23.06
N GLN A 284 1.79 3.48 -22.71
CA GLN A 284 0.85 4.00 -21.71
C GLN A 284 -0.44 4.50 -22.35
N HIS A 285 -1.56 4.38 -21.65
CA HIS A 285 -2.86 4.85 -22.14
C HIS A 285 -3.02 6.37 -21.96
N MET A 286 -3.34 7.06 -23.04
CA MET A 286 -3.47 8.52 -23.10
C MET A 286 -4.94 9.00 -23.06
N GLY A 287 -5.90 8.07 -23.12
CA GLY A 287 -7.33 8.37 -23.12
C GLY A 287 -7.89 8.76 -24.49
N SER A 288 -9.22 8.66 -24.63
CA SER A 288 -9.95 8.90 -25.89
C SER A 288 -9.77 10.30 -26.48
N ASP A 289 -9.54 11.30 -25.62
CA ASP A 289 -9.40 12.69 -26.04
C ASP A 289 -8.05 12.96 -26.73
N TYR A 290 -7.04 12.12 -26.47
CA TYR A 290 -5.74 12.16 -27.14
C TYR A 290 -5.87 11.85 -28.63
N LYS A 291 -6.70 10.84 -28.97
CA LYS A 291 -7.03 10.45 -30.35
C LYS A 291 -7.60 11.61 -31.17
N GLN A 292 -8.34 12.53 -30.54
CA GLN A 292 -9.01 13.64 -31.21
C GLN A 292 -8.07 14.84 -31.44
N ARG A 293 -7.16 15.11 -30.50
CA ARG A 293 -6.23 16.26 -30.59
C ARG A 293 -5.04 16.03 -31.52
N ALA A 294 -4.60 14.78 -31.69
CA ALA A 294 -3.39 14.46 -32.44
C ALA A 294 -3.57 14.45 -33.98
N GLY A 295 -4.78 14.71 -34.49
CA GLY A 295 -5.10 14.49 -35.91
C GLY A 295 -5.21 13.00 -36.22
N ARG A 296 -6.02 12.66 -37.23
CA ARG A 296 -6.46 11.28 -37.51
C ARG A 296 -5.29 10.28 -37.55
N ALA A 297 -5.44 9.17 -36.83
CA ALA A 297 -4.62 7.95 -36.79
C ALA A 297 -3.58 7.77 -35.68
N ARG A 298 -3.55 8.60 -34.63
CA ARG A 298 -2.76 8.25 -33.42
C ARG A 298 -3.56 7.31 -32.52
N ASP A 299 -2.96 6.19 -32.15
CA ASP A 299 -3.54 5.25 -31.19
C ASP A 299 -3.78 5.95 -29.83
N GLU A 300 -4.65 5.41 -28.98
CA GLU A 300 -4.88 5.88 -27.60
C GLU A 300 -3.67 5.62 -26.68
N TYR A 301 -2.56 5.20 -27.25
CA TYR A 301 -1.39 4.72 -26.57
C TYR A 301 -0.15 5.46 -27.11
N GLU A 302 0.77 5.75 -26.20
CA GLU A 302 2.05 6.36 -26.51
C GLU A 302 3.18 5.53 -25.92
N PHE A 303 4.31 5.47 -26.63
CA PHE A 303 5.52 4.86 -26.12
C PHE A 303 5.86 5.43 -24.74
N PHE A 304 6.09 4.53 -23.79
CA PHE A 304 6.50 4.86 -22.44
C PHE A 304 7.96 4.48 -22.20
N ASP A 305 8.29 3.19 -22.18
CA ASP A 305 9.66 2.71 -21.96
C ASP A 305 9.81 1.28 -22.54
N TRP A 306 10.94 0.65 -22.29
CA TRP A 306 11.19 -0.76 -22.58
C TRP A 306 11.11 -1.59 -21.31
N MET A 307 10.47 -2.75 -21.42
CA MET A 307 10.52 -3.82 -20.43
C MET A 307 11.67 -4.75 -20.73
N GLU A 308 12.31 -5.23 -19.68
CA GLU A 308 13.25 -6.33 -19.74
C GLU A 308 12.55 -7.63 -19.32
N MET A 309 12.88 -8.68 -20.04
CA MET A 309 12.56 -10.06 -19.75
C MET A 309 13.88 -10.80 -19.93
N ASP A 310 14.23 -11.72 -19.03
CA ASP A 310 15.49 -12.46 -19.16
C ASP A 310 15.36 -13.55 -20.25
N ASP A 311 16.46 -14.12 -20.74
CA ASP A 311 16.42 -15.08 -21.87
C ASP A 311 15.66 -16.35 -21.48
N ASP A 312 15.95 -16.91 -20.30
CA ASP A 312 15.25 -18.08 -19.76
C ASP A 312 13.76 -17.79 -19.53
N GLU A 313 13.43 -16.61 -18.97
CA GLU A 313 12.04 -16.17 -18.76
C GLU A 313 11.27 -16.09 -20.09
N TRP A 314 11.90 -15.61 -21.16
CA TRP A 314 11.28 -15.58 -22.48
C TRP A 314 11.08 -16.97 -23.07
N GLU A 315 12.05 -17.87 -22.92
CA GLU A 315 11.93 -19.27 -23.36
C GLU A 315 10.83 -20.01 -22.60
N GLU A 316 10.72 -19.81 -21.28
CA GLU A 316 9.65 -20.34 -20.45
C GLU A 316 8.28 -19.77 -20.87
N PHE A 317 8.20 -18.46 -21.11
CA PHE A 317 6.96 -17.83 -21.56
C PHE A 317 6.50 -18.42 -22.90
N LYS A 318 7.40 -18.61 -23.88
CA LYS A 318 7.05 -19.23 -25.17
C LYS A 318 6.44 -20.62 -25.01
N GLN A 319 6.85 -21.40 -24.01
CA GLN A 319 6.31 -22.73 -23.77
C GLN A 319 4.85 -22.71 -23.30
N THR A 320 4.36 -21.59 -22.76
CA THR A 320 2.94 -21.44 -22.40
C THR A 320 2.02 -21.42 -23.62
N GLY A 321 2.54 -21.03 -24.79
CA GLY A 321 1.75 -20.80 -26.00
C GLY A 321 0.85 -19.57 -25.95
N GLU A 322 0.94 -18.75 -24.90
CA GLU A 322 0.14 -17.51 -24.79
C GLU A 322 0.68 -16.40 -25.70
N GLN A 323 -0.24 -15.62 -26.28
CA GLN A 323 0.12 -14.41 -27.03
C GLN A 323 0.46 -13.27 -26.08
N LEU A 324 1.67 -12.72 -26.16
CA LEU A 324 2.07 -11.54 -25.37
C LEU A 324 1.80 -10.21 -26.08
N ASP A 325 1.94 -10.16 -27.40
CA ASP A 325 1.81 -8.91 -28.17
C ASP A 325 0.39 -8.31 -28.05
N ASP A 326 0.34 -6.99 -27.92
CA ASP A 326 -0.87 -6.16 -27.78
C ASP A 326 -1.72 -6.45 -26.53
N ARG A 327 -1.14 -7.10 -25.52
CA ARG A 327 -1.80 -7.38 -24.23
C ARG A 327 -1.49 -6.31 -23.19
N ILE A 328 -2.37 -6.20 -22.19
CA ILE A 328 -2.09 -5.43 -20.99
C ILE A 328 -1.28 -6.29 -20.03
N VAL A 329 -0.11 -5.79 -19.63
CA VAL A 329 0.80 -6.46 -18.70
C VAL A 329 1.00 -5.58 -17.46
N GLU A 330 1.05 -6.23 -16.31
CA GLU A 330 1.52 -5.62 -15.07
C GLU A 330 3.04 -5.73 -15.05
N VAL A 331 3.72 -4.60 -14.84
CA VAL A 331 5.17 -4.54 -14.67
C VAL A 331 5.54 -3.85 -13.37
N VAL A 332 6.73 -4.15 -12.85
CA VAL A 332 7.30 -3.51 -11.66
C VAL A 332 8.65 -2.90 -11.96
N TRP A 333 9.03 -1.87 -11.21
CA TRP A 333 10.36 -1.26 -11.30
C TRP A 333 11.34 -2.00 -10.37
N GLU A 334 12.22 -2.81 -10.95
CA GLU A 334 13.20 -3.59 -10.20
C GLU A 334 14.51 -2.80 -10.05
N THR A 335 14.92 -2.56 -8.80
CA THR A 335 16.17 -1.88 -8.42
C THR A 335 17.17 -2.84 -7.75
N THR A 336 16.73 -4.06 -7.42
CA THR A 336 17.46 -5.06 -6.63
C THR A 336 17.83 -6.29 -7.46
N TYR A 337 18.73 -7.12 -6.94
CA TYR A 337 19.15 -8.35 -7.61
C TYR A 337 18.02 -9.39 -7.61
N PRO A 338 17.88 -10.22 -8.66
CA PRO A 338 17.17 -11.48 -8.48
C PRO A 338 17.84 -12.28 -7.35
N PRO A 339 17.07 -12.89 -6.42
CA PRO A 339 17.64 -13.88 -5.52
C PRO A 339 18.25 -15.00 -6.37
N GLU A 340 19.42 -15.51 -5.98
CA GLU A 340 20.05 -16.62 -6.69
C GLU A 340 19.01 -17.71 -6.94
N SER A 341 18.84 -18.08 -8.21
CA SER A 341 18.21 -19.35 -8.56
C SER A 341 18.97 -20.40 -7.75
N SER A 342 18.29 -21.02 -6.79
CA SER A 342 18.86 -22.17 -6.07
C SER A 342 19.32 -23.15 -7.14
N PRO A 343 20.62 -23.51 -7.23
CA PRO A 343 21.06 -24.42 -8.27
C PRO A 343 20.21 -25.67 -8.16
N SER A 344 19.55 -26.00 -9.27
CA SER A 344 18.79 -27.24 -9.39
C SER A 344 19.68 -28.37 -8.89
N LEU A 345 19.19 -29.08 -7.88
CA LEU A 345 19.82 -30.30 -7.37
C LEU A 345 19.87 -31.31 -8.52
N SER A 346 20.95 -31.26 -9.30
CA SER A 346 21.39 -32.39 -10.09
C SER A 346 21.92 -33.43 -9.10
N SER A 347 21.17 -34.50 -8.94
CA SER A 347 21.58 -35.67 -8.19
C SER A 347 22.84 -36.25 -8.83
N ASN A 348 23.97 -36.21 -8.12
CA ASN A 348 24.99 -37.23 -8.24
C ASN A 348 25.62 -37.43 -6.87
N GLY A 349 25.45 -38.63 -6.33
CA GLY A 349 25.99 -39.04 -5.05
C GLY A 349 27.51 -39.21 -5.09
N ASN A 350 28.17 -38.85 -3.99
CA ASN A 350 29.03 -39.74 -3.22
C ASN A 350 29.51 -39.01 -1.96
N GLY A 351 29.43 -39.69 -0.82
CA GLY A 351 29.48 -39.08 0.51
C GLY A 351 30.86 -38.88 1.14
N ALA A 352 30.88 -38.07 2.19
CA ALA A 352 31.58 -38.29 3.48
C ALA A 352 31.30 -37.08 4.41
N PRO A 353 31.18 -37.26 5.74
CA PRO A 353 30.88 -36.16 6.66
C PRO A 353 32.17 -35.55 7.23
N PHE A 354 32.28 -34.22 7.25
CA PHE A 354 33.28 -33.52 8.05
C PHE A 354 32.65 -32.37 8.86
N LEU A 355 32.86 -32.46 10.17
CA LEU A 355 32.62 -31.44 11.18
C LEU A 355 33.72 -30.37 11.17
N ASN A 356 33.29 -29.12 11.41
CA ASN A 356 33.89 -28.05 12.22
C ASN A 356 34.01 -26.70 11.51
N GLY A 357 33.56 -25.67 12.25
CA GLY A 357 33.49 -24.30 11.80
C GLY A 357 34.80 -23.52 11.85
N ALA A 358 34.79 -22.37 11.19
CA ALA A 358 35.57 -21.18 11.49
C ALA A 358 34.99 -20.03 10.64
N GLY A 359 34.96 -18.82 11.21
CA GLY A 359 34.52 -17.63 10.50
C GLY A 359 35.36 -17.37 9.26
N SER A 360 34.70 -16.94 8.18
CA SER A 360 35.37 -16.44 6.99
C SER A 360 34.67 -15.16 6.53
N SER A 361 35.36 -14.05 6.75
CA SER A 361 35.10 -12.75 6.15
C SER A 361 34.96 -12.90 4.62
N SER A 362 33.75 -12.70 4.10
CA SER A 362 33.52 -12.69 2.66
C SER A 362 33.92 -11.34 2.07
N ASN A 363 35.21 -11.17 1.80
CA ASN A 363 35.69 -10.22 0.79
C ASN A 363 35.39 -10.81 -0.60
N GLY A 364 34.12 -10.77 -1.00
CA GLY A 364 33.72 -10.93 -2.40
C GLY A 364 33.91 -9.62 -3.17
N PRO A 365 34.10 -9.64 -4.50
CA PRO A 365 34.07 -8.42 -5.29
C PRO A 365 32.72 -7.71 -5.07
N PRO A 366 32.68 -6.35 -5.10
CA PRO A 366 31.43 -5.63 -4.91
C PRO A 366 30.39 -6.14 -5.91
N ARG A 367 29.28 -6.67 -5.38
CA ARG A 367 28.14 -7.12 -6.18
C ARG A 367 27.79 -5.98 -7.16
N ARG A 368 27.76 -6.26 -8.47
CA ARG A 368 27.41 -5.24 -9.49
C ARG A 368 25.90 -5.16 -9.61
N ARG A 369 25.30 -4.05 -9.16
CA ARG A 369 23.84 -3.83 -9.23
C ARG A 369 23.39 -3.94 -10.69
N HIS A 370 22.32 -4.67 -10.97
CA HIS A 370 21.66 -4.53 -12.26
C HIS A 370 21.17 -3.08 -12.40
N PRO A 371 21.29 -2.47 -13.59
CA PRO A 371 20.69 -1.16 -13.80
C PRO A 371 19.17 -1.25 -13.57
N PRO A 372 18.55 -0.22 -12.98
CA PRO A 372 17.11 -0.19 -12.76
C PRO A 372 16.31 -0.44 -14.05
N ARG A 373 15.32 -1.33 -13.97
CA ARG A 373 14.58 -1.84 -15.15
C ARG A 373 13.11 -2.14 -14.86
N TRP A 374 12.28 -2.11 -15.90
CA TRP A 374 10.89 -2.61 -15.84
C TRP A 374 10.88 -4.12 -16.04
N LYS A 375 10.32 -4.87 -15.10
CA LYS A 375 10.21 -6.32 -15.15
C LYS A 375 8.77 -6.77 -15.35
N PHE A 376 8.58 -7.78 -16.18
CA PHE A 376 7.29 -8.44 -16.34
C PHE A 376 6.82 -9.05 -15.02
N LYS A 377 5.52 -8.90 -14.70
CA LYS A 377 4.91 -9.55 -13.54
C LYS A 377 3.82 -10.54 -13.97
N ARG A 378 2.87 -10.10 -14.78
CA ARG A 378 1.78 -10.95 -15.31
C ARG A 378 1.00 -10.26 -16.41
N ILE A 379 0.16 -11.03 -17.11
CA ILE A 379 -0.88 -10.50 -18.00
C ILE A 379 -2.13 -10.07 -17.20
N ARG A 380 -2.80 -9.03 -17.67
CA ARG A 380 -4.00 -8.40 -17.09
C ARG A 380 -5.22 -8.53 -18.00
N ASP A 381 -5.73 -9.74 -18.16
CA ASP A 381 -6.94 -9.98 -18.97
C ASP A 381 -8.22 -9.41 -18.37
N ASP A 382 -8.18 -9.08 -17.08
CA ASP A 382 -9.24 -8.35 -16.40
C ASP A 382 -9.34 -6.89 -16.85
N LYS A 383 -8.35 -6.38 -17.62
CA LYS A 383 -8.26 -5.00 -18.04
C LYS A 383 -8.35 -4.86 -19.55
N ARG A 384 -9.28 -4.01 -19.98
CA ARG A 384 -9.35 -3.55 -21.36
C ARG A 384 -8.15 -2.68 -21.74
N ASP A 385 -7.73 -1.81 -20.83
CA ASP A 385 -6.70 -0.81 -21.07
C ASP A 385 -5.66 -0.79 -19.96
N GLY A 386 -4.45 -0.36 -20.31
CA GLY A 386 -3.40 -0.05 -19.34
C GLY A 386 -3.78 1.12 -18.43
N ASN A 387 -2.91 1.44 -17.47
CA ASN A 387 -3.13 2.61 -16.62
C ASN A 387 -3.05 3.90 -17.46
N HIS A 388 -4.00 4.79 -17.22
CA HIS A 388 -3.99 6.12 -17.82
C HIS A 388 -2.73 6.89 -17.38
N HIS A 389 -2.13 7.68 -18.27
CA HIS A 389 -0.85 8.36 -18.04
C HIS A 389 -0.79 9.22 -16.76
N THR A 390 -1.93 9.76 -16.30
CA THR A 390 -2.00 10.50 -15.03
C THR A 390 -1.84 9.59 -13.81
N ILE A 391 -2.29 8.33 -13.88
CA ILE A 391 -2.08 7.30 -12.86
C ILE A 391 -0.62 6.85 -12.92
N VAL A 392 -0.09 6.57 -14.11
CA VAL A 392 1.33 6.23 -14.32
C VAL A 392 2.23 7.26 -13.64
N ARG A 393 2.00 8.56 -13.89
CA ARG A 393 2.75 9.66 -13.26
C ARG A 393 2.70 9.64 -11.73
N LYS A 394 1.54 9.34 -11.14
CA LYS A 394 1.40 9.27 -9.67
C LYS A 394 2.16 8.09 -9.08
N ILE A 395 2.13 6.94 -9.77
CA ILE A 395 2.87 5.75 -9.34
C ILE A 395 4.37 6.00 -9.46
N LEU A 396 4.84 6.63 -10.55
CA LEU A 396 6.25 7.03 -10.69
C LEU A 396 6.73 7.94 -9.56
N GLY A 397 5.93 8.95 -9.18
CA GLY A 397 6.26 9.76 -8.00
C GLY A 397 6.36 8.94 -6.71
N SER A 398 5.49 7.93 -6.54
CA SER A 398 5.54 7.03 -5.39
C SER A 398 6.76 6.09 -5.40
N ILE A 399 7.27 5.73 -6.58
CA ILE A 399 8.51 4.95 -6.74
C ILE A 399 9.73 5.84 -6.44
N GLU A 400 9.73 7.08 -6.94
CA GLU A 400 10.85 8.02 -6.78
C GLU A 400 11.01 8.53 -5.34
N ASP A 401 9.90 8.89 -4.71
CA ASP A 401 9.84 9.37 -3.32
C ASP A 401 9.74 8.22 -2.31
N GLY A 402 9.58 6.99 -2.81
CA GLY A 402 9.51 5.78 -2.01
C GLY A 402 10.81 5.52 -1.25
N VAL A 403 10.67 4.72 -0.19
CA VAL A 403 11.76 4.31 0.69
C VAL A 403 11.91 2.80 0.53
N GLU A 404 13.08 2.32 0.12
CA GLU A 404 13.33 0.89 0.00
C GLU A 404 13.36 0.21 1.38
N GLU A 405 13.20 -1.12 1.40
CA GLU A 405 13.21 -1.88 2.66
C GLU A 405 14.52 -1.67 3.43
N ASP A 406 15.66 -1.72 2.74
CA ASP A 406 16.98 -1.52 3.36
C ASP A 406 17.11 -0.13 4.01
N GLU A 407 16.62 0.92 3.35
CA GLU A 407 16.63 2.29 3.90
C GLU A 407 15.77 2.39 5.17
N LEU A 408 14.62 1.71 5.19
CA LEU A 408 13.73 1.66 6.34
C LEU A 408 14.37 0.89 7.52
N ILE A 409 15.09 -0.20 7.22
CA ILE A 409 15.86 -0.99 8.20
C ILE A 409 17.00 -0.15 8.78
N GLU A 410 17.77 0.55 7.93
CA GLU A 410 18.87 1.42 8.36
C GLU A 410 18.39 2.56 9.27
N ALA A 411 17.19 3.10 9.00
CA ALA A 411 16.60 4.16 9.83
C ALA A 411 16.22 3.70 11.25
N GLN A 412 16.05 2.40 11.50
CA GLN A 412 15.57 1.83 12.77
C GLN A 412 16.36 2.36 13.98
N ALA A 413 17.69 2.36 13.90
CA ALA A 413 18.56 2.77 15.00
C ALA A 413 18.36 4.25 15.38
N SER A 414 18.20 5.11 14.37
CA SER A 414 17.94 6.54 14.57
C SER A 414 16.56 6.78 15.20
N ILE A 415 15.53 6.08 14.74
CA ILE A 415 14.16 6.15 15.28
C ILE A 415 14.14 5.70 16.75
N LYS A 416 14.82 4.60 17.07
CA LYS A 416 14.92 4.08 18.44
C LYS A 416 15.59 5.07 19.39
N THR A 417 16.70 5.66 18.95
CA THR A 417 17.42 6.68 19.73
C THR A 417 16.54 7.88 19.99
N ALA A 418 15.86 8.41 18.97
CA ALA A 418 14.95 9.54 19.09
C ALA A 418 13.75 9.23 20.01
N TRP A 419 13.16 8.04 19.91
CA TRP A 419 12.06 7.58 20.78
C TRP A 419 12.43 7.63 22.28
N LYS A 420 13.67 7.25 22.61
CA LYS A 420 14.15 7.11 23.99
C LYS A 420 14.61 8.42 24.65
N THR A 421 14.51 9.55 23.95
CA THR A 421 14.88 10.84 24.55
C THR A 421 13.92 11.25 25.67
N ALA A 422 14.43 12.01 26.65
CA ALA A 422 13.65 12.48 27.79
C ALA A 422 12.50 13.41 27.39
N GLU A 423 12.69 14.22 26.35
CA GLU A 423 11.62 15.08 25.80
C GLU A 423 10.43 14.25 25.33
N ARG A 424 10.70 13.16 24.60
CA ARG A 424 9.67 12.25 24.08
C ARG A 424 8.98 11.50 25.22
N ALA A 425 9.73 11.10 26.25
CA ALA A 425 9.15 10.50 27.45
C ALA A 425 8.16 11.45 28.15
N LYS A 426 8.52 12.73 28.33
CA LYS A 426 7.62 13.75 28.89
C LYS A 426 6.37 13.95 28.04
N LYS A 427 6.48 13.95 26.71
CA LYS A 427 5.31 14.04 25.81
C LYS A 427 4.36 12.85 25.99
N ARG A 428 4.88 11.62 26.13
CA ARG A 428 4.06 10.43 26.41
C ARG A 428 3.34 10.50 27.76
N GLU A 429 4.03 10.96 28.80
CA GLU A 429 3.45 11.15 30.13
C GLU A 429 2.33 12.19 30.09
N ALA A 430 2.55 13.33 29.42
CA ALA A 430 1.56 14.38 29.26
C ALA A 430 0.32 13.92 28.47
N ALA A 431 0.51 13.16 27.38
CA ALA A 431 -0.59 12.58 26.60
C ALA A 431 -1.44 11.61 27.45
N THR A 432 -0.78 10.84 28.32
CA THR A 432 -1.46 9.91 29.23
C THR A 432 -2.25 10.69 30.31
N ALA A 433 -1.66 11.75 30.87
CA ALA A 433 -2.27 12.57 31.91
C ALA A 433 -3.46 13.39 31.40
N SER A 434 -3.35 14.05 30.24
CA SER A 434 -4.42 14.86 29.64
C SER A 434 -5.67 14.04 29.31
N SER A 435 -5.52 12.74 29.03
CA SER A 435 -6.66 11.83 28.83
C SER A 435 -7.42 11.48 30.12
N THR A 436 -6.80 11.66 31.30
CA THR A 436 -7.37 11.25 32.58
C THR A 436 -8.24 12.36 33.19
N THR A 437 -7.90 13.63 33.00
CA THR A 437 -8.68 14.79 33.50
C THR A 437 -10.03 14.96 32.80
N THR A 438 -10.21 14.47 31.58
CA THR A 438 -11.51 14.50 30.88
C THR A 438 -12.54 13.52 31.46
N ASN A 439 -12.11 12.51 32.24
CA ASN A 439 -13.02 11.51 32.83
C ASN A 439 -13.69 11.96 34.14
N MET A 440 -13.23 13.04 34.76
CA MET A 440 -13.75 13.53 36.05
C MET A 440 -14.83 14.62 35.91
N ALA A 441 -15.06 15.16 34.70
CA ALA A 441 -15.98 16.28 34.49
C ALA A 441 -17.34 15.90 33.85
N GLY A 442 -17.62 14.60 33.68
CA GLY A 442 -18.82 14.10 32.98
C GLY A 442 -20.02 13.74 33.87
N GLY A 443 -20.08 14.22 35.12
CA GLY A 443 -21.15 13.86 36.04
C GLY A 443 -21.51 14.95 37.03
N ALA A 444 -22.34 15.91 36.61
CA ALA A 444 -23.41 16.53 37.41
C ALA A 444 -24.03 17.76 36.69
N GLY A 445 -25.34 17.70 36.43
CA GLY A 445 -26.27 18.83 36.54
C GLY A 445 -26.31 19.89 35.43
N GLY A 446 -27.39 19.93 34.66
CA GLY A 446 -28.02 21.21 34.28
C GLY A 446 -29.12 21.59 35.28
N PRO A 447 -29.87 22.69 35.11
CA PRO A 447 -29.71 23.80 34.15
C PRO A 447 -29.86 25.22 34.80
N HIS A 448 -29.47 26.29 34.08
CA HIS A 448 -30.20 27.57 33.90
C HIS A 448 -29.30 28.77 33.56
N GLY A 449 -29.68 29.49 32.49
CA GLY A 449 -29.86 30.96 32.49
C GLY A 449 -28.65 31.88 32.30
N GLY A 450 -28.78 32.84 31.37
CA GLY A 450 -28.22 34.18 31.56
C GLY A 450 -27.22 34.66 30.51
N HIS A 451 -27.64 35.68 29.76
CA HIS A 451 -26.81 36.59 28.98
C HIS A 451 -25.60 37.14 29.75
N GLU A 452 -24.46 37.35 29.06
CA GLU A 452 -23.87 38.69 28.94
C GLU A 452 -22.75 38.79 27.90
N ARG A 453 -22.71 39.96 27.27
CA ARG A 453 -21.73 40.45 26.29
C ARG A 453 -20.41 40.79 26.99
N ALA A 454 -19.27 40.48 26.35
CA ALA A 454 -18.05 41.26 26.54
C ALA A 454 -17.23 41.34 25.24
N VAL A 455 -16.81 42.56 24.94
CA VAL A 455 -16.09 43.02 23.75
C VAL A 455 -14.60 43.09 24.07
N SER A 456 -13.72 42.71 23.14
CA SER A 456 -12.38 43.31 22.97
C SER A 456 -11.73 42.78 21.67
N ARG A 457 -11.67 43.62 20.63
CA ARG A 457 -10.50 44.42 20.18
C ARG A 457 -9.40 43.59 19.52
N SER A 458 -9.53 43.47 18.19
CA SER A 458 -8.46 43.15 17.24
C SER A 458 -7.64 44.41 16.92
N HIS A 459 -6.31 44.29 16.88
CA HIS A 459 -5.43 45.27 16.24
C HIS A 459 -4.86 44.66 14.96
N SER A 460 -5.11 45.38 13.87
CA SER A 460 -4.56 45.19 12.54
C SER A 460 -3.46 46.21 12.30
N SER A 461 -2.34 45.80 11.71
CA SER A 461 -1.48 46.70 10.96
C SER A 461 -0.91 45.95 9.75
N GLY A 462 -1.39 46.34 8.57
CA GLY A 462 -0.85 45.94 7.27
C GLY A 462 0.29 46.86 6.85
N HIS A 463 1.15 46.33 5.97
CA HIS A 463 2.14 47.10 5.22
C HIS A 463 2.10 46.69 3.73
N LEU A 464 1.51 47.60 2.96
CA LEU A 464 1.91 48.16 1.65
C LEU A 464 2.60 47.30 0.57
N ALA A 465 1.88 47.19 -0.55
CA ALA A 465 2.39 47.12 -1.94
C ALA A 465 3.23 48.38 -2.29
N GLY A 466 4.13 48.45 -3.28
CA GLY A 466 4.23 47.82 -4.59
C GLY A 466 4.30 48.94 -5.67
N ASN A 467 5.30 48.92 -6.55
CA ASN A 467 5.47 49.63 -7.84
C ASN A 467 6.95 49.43 -8.29
N GLY A 468 7.37 49.28 -9.56
CA GLY A 468 6.72 49.28 -10.86
C GLY A 468 7.76 48.99 -11.98
N ALA A 469 7.21 48.68 -13.16
CA ALA A 469 7.69 48.48 -14.55
C ALA A 469 9.08 48.92 -15.10
N GLY A 470 9.49 48.24 -16.20
CA GLY A 470 10.32 48.75 -17.34
C GLY A 470 11.43 47.77 -17.82
N GLN A 471 11.29 46.96 -18.89
CA GLN A 471 11.46 47.17 -20.36
C GLN A 471 12.91 47.03 -20.94
N ASP A 472 12.99 46.27 -22.06
CA ASP A 472 13.98 46.18 -23.17
C ASP A 472 15.45 45.78 -22.90
N GLY A 473 16.23 45.07 -23.75
CA GLY A 473 16.14 44.52 -25.11
C GLY A 473 17.56 44.36 -25.73
N GLN A 474 17.72 43.53 -26.79
CA GLN A 474 18.89 43.33 -27.72
C GLN A 474 20.00 42.33 -27.27
N GLY A 475 20.65 41.49 -28.09
CA GLY A 475 20.55 41.17 -29.54
C GLY A 475 21.92 40.96 -30.25
N ALA A 476 22.19 39.74 -30.73
CA ALA A 476 23.00 39.31 -31.92
C ALA A 476 24.56 39.18 -31.93
N GLY A 477 25.04 38.17 -32.69
CA GLY A 477 26.43 37.97 -33.19
C GLY A 477 26.85 36.48 -33.40
N VAL A 478 26.47 35.77 -34.49
CA VAL A 478 27.17 35.51 -35.78
C VAL A 478 28.27 34.39 -35.77
N GLU A 479 28.08 33.37 -36.63
CA GLU A 479 29.01 32.28 -37.02
C GLU A 479 30.03 32.70 -38.12
N PRO A 480 31.10 31.90 -38.35
CA PRO A 480 31.29 31.34 -39.71
C PRO A 480 31.83 29.87 -39.78
N VAL A 481 31.72 29.30 -40.99
CA VAL A 481 31.98 27.92 -41.48
C VAL A 481 33.16 27.95 -42.50
N PRO A 482 33.51 26.89 -43.29
CA PRO A 482 34.22 25.60 -43.08
C PRO A 482 35.61 25.50 -43.78
N GLU A 483 36.33 24.37 -43.68
CA GLU A 483 37.08 23.72 -44.80
C GLU A 483 37.57 22.27 -44.49
N HIS A 484 37.57 21.39 -45.51
CA HIS A 484 37.82 19.93 -45.56
C HIS A 484 39.26 19.58 -46.08
N PRO A 485 39.63 18.33 -46.51
CA PRO A 485 39.75 17.02 -45.81
C PRO A 485 41.08 16.26 -46.09
N CYS A 486 41.42 15.21 -45.32
CA CYS A 486 42.26 14.05 -45.73
C CYS A 486 42.35 12.96 -44.63
N PRO A 487 42.79 11.71 -44.89
CA PRO A 487 42.25 10.70 -45.79
C PRO A 487 41.77 9.42 -45.04
N VAL A 488 41.13 8.54 -45.79
CA VAL A 488 40.37 7.33 -45.40
C VAL A 488 41.21 6.27 -44.65
N LYS A 489 40.78 5.90 -43.44
CA LYS A 489 41.06 4.58 -42.80
C LYS A 489 39.74 3.80 -42.72
N ARG A 490 39.75 2.55 -43.18
CA ARG A 490 38.61 1.61 -43.10
C ARG A 490 38.30 1.29 -41.61
N PRO A 491 37.06 1.39 -41.13
CA PRO A 491 36.68 0.83 -39.84
C PRO A 491 36.26 -0.64 -40.01
N GLY A 492 36.66 -1.48 -39.07
CA GLY A 492 36.13 -2.84 -38.90
C GLY A 492 34.64 -2.85 -38.52
N PRO A 493 34.05 -4.04 -38.27
CA PRO A 493 32.62 -4.18 -38.02
C PRO A 493 32.18 -3.31 -36.82
N PRO A 494 30.99 -2.69 -36.90
CA PRO A 494 30.53 -1.77 -35.87
C PRO A 494 30.28 -2.50 -34.54
N PRO A 495 30.59 -1.88 -33.40
CA PRO A 495 30.15 -2.39 -32.11
C PRO A 495 28.62 -2.36 -32.03
N PRO A 496 28.00 -3.20 -31.17
CA PRO A 496 26.55 -3.22 -31.00
C PRO A 496 26.03 -1.81 -30.70
N LEU A 497 24.94 -1.44 -31.39
CA LEU A 497 24.26 -0.15 -31.27
C LEU A 497 24.01 0.16 -29.79
N ARG A 498 24.89 0.98 -29.19
CA ARG A 498 24.54 1.72 -27.99
C ARG A 498 23.45 2.69 -28.41
N LEU A 499 22.20 2.37 -28.08
CA LEU A 499 21.09 3.30 -28.19
C LEU A 499 21.50 4.60 -27.51
N GLY A 500 21.69 5.64 -28.33
CA GLY A 500 21.95 6.98 -27.87
C GLY A 500 20.83 7.44 -26.94
N SER A 501 21.15 8.42 -26.11
CA SER A 501 20.36 9.07 -25.07
C SER A 501 19.06 9.78 -25.52
N ARG A 502 18.42 9.29 -26.60
CA ARG A 502 17.20 9.84 -27.23
C ARG A 502 15.96 8.95 -27.12
N GLY A 503 15.91 8.08 -26.10
CA GLY A 503 14.73 7.25 -25.79
C GLY A 503 14.28 7.33 -24.33
N ILE A 504 14.72 8.34 -23.57
CA ILE A 504 14.39 8.44 -22.15
C ILE A 504 13.22 9.41 -21.98
N PRO A 505 12.06 8.97 -21.47
CA PRO A 505 11.03 9.89 -21.00
C PRO A 505 11.69 10.91 -20.05
N PRO A 506 11.39 12.22 -20.16
CA PRO A 506 11.95 13.24 -19.27
C PRO A 506 11.83 12.90 -17.78
N MET A 507 10.85 12.07 -17.42
CA MET A 507 10.46 11.72 -16.06
C MET A 507 11.31 10.62 -15.39
N MET A 508 12.23 9.94 -16.08
CA MET A 508 13.02 8.83 -15.51
C MET A 508 14.54 8.99 -15.70
N LYS A 509 14.99 10.11 -16.29
CA LYS A 509 16.43 10.39 -16.45
C LYS A 509 17.16 10.44 -15.11
N ASP A 510 16.50 10.93 -14.06
CA ASP A 510 17.09 11.06 -12.74
C ASP A 510 17.02 9.74 -11.94
N VAL A 511 15.99 8.91 -12.17
CA VAL A 511 15.87 7.56 -11.58
C VAL A 511 16.91 6.60 -12.14
N ARG A 512 17.19 6.62 -13.46
CA ARG A 512 18.25 5.77 -14.06
C ARG A 512 19.68 6.27 -13.79
N ARG A 513 19.86 7.52 -13.33
CA ARG A 513 21.18 8.11 -13.03
C ARG A 513 21.65 7.86 -11.60
N ARG A 514 20.73 7.61 -10.68
CA ARG A 514 21.00 7.22 -9.29
C ARG A 514 21.11 5.71 -9.20
#